data_AF-R9XZW6-F1
#
_entry.id   AF-R9XZW6-F1
#
_cell.length_a   1.000
_cell.length_b   1.000
_cell.length_c   1.000
_cell.angle_alpha   90.00
_cell.angle_beta   90.00
_cell.angle_gamma   90.00
#
_symmetry.space_group_name_H-M   'P 1'
#
loop_
_entity.id
_entity.type
_entity.pdbx_description
1 polymer ?
#
loop_
_entity_poly.entity_id
_entity_poly.type
_entity_poly.pdbx_seq_one_letter_code
_entity_poly.pdbx_strand_id
1 'polypeptide(L)'
;HESVVSWHYLTNEIEAVRAGNVASIKTMLPGEHQQVLSNLQSRFDDFVEDSQESKIFTSSDTAQLEREVNICKQYYQELLKSAEREEQEESIYNLYISEVRNIRLQLESCEERLIRQIRTPMERDDLHESVFRISEQEKLKKELDRLKDDLGGITDKCEEFFSQAAGSPSVPTLRSELNIVIQNMNQVYSMSSIYIDKLKTVNLVLKNTQGGNH
;
A
#
# COMPACT_ATOMS: atom_id res chain seq x y z
N HIS A 1 30.31 -44.77 12.45
CA HIS A 1 30.87 -43.89 11.40
C HIS A 1 29.73 -43.32 10.55
N GLU A 2 28.82 -44.15 10.08
CA GLU A 2 27.62 -43.74 9.32
C GLU A 2 26.73 -42.74 10.07
N SER A 3 26.35 -43.03 11.32
CA SER A 3 25.59 -42.09 12.17
C SER A 3 26.21 -40.71 12.40
N VAL A 4 27.53 -40.58 12.36
CA VAL A 4 28.20 -39.27 12.49
C VAL A 4 28.09 -38.48 11.19
N VAL A 5 28.09 -39.17 10.06
CA VAL A 5 27.96 -38.56 8.73
C VAL A 5 26.51 -38.09 8.52
N SER A 6 25.50 -38.92 8.79
CA SER A 6 24.09 -38.52 8.70
C SER A 6 23.74 -37.42 9.71
N TRP A 7 24.31 -37.45 10.92
CA TRP A 7 24.20 -36.33 11.87
C TRP A 7 24.75 -35.01 11.31
N HIS A 8 25.92 -35.04 10.65
CA HIS A 8 26.51 -33.84 10.06
C HIS A 8 25.63 -33.29 8.92
N TYR A 9 25.10 -34.15 8.06
CA TYR A 9 24.15 -33.74 7.02
C TYR A 9 22.87 -33.11 7.60
N LEU A 10 22.29 -33.71 8.64
CA LEU A 10 21.13 -33.15 9.33
C LEU A 10 21.44 -31.78 9.96
N THR A 11 22.58 -31.65 10.63
CA THR A 11 22.99 -30.41 11.29
C THR A 11 23.17 -29.29 10.26
N ASN A 12 23.81 -29.59 9.12
CA ASN A 12 23.97 -28.62 8.03
C ASN A 12 22.60 -28.18 7.45
N GLU A 13 21.64 -29.09 7.31
CA GLU A 13 20.29 -28.76 6.82
C GLU A 13 19.54 -27.88 7.83
N ILE A 14 19.65 -28.18 9.13
CA ILE A 14 19.11 -27.35 10.22
C ILE A 14 19.70 -25.94 10.18
N GLU A 15 21.01 -25.82 10.02
CA GLU A 15 21.70 -24.52 9.93
C GLU A 15 21.27 -23.74 8.68
N ALA A 16 21.13 -24.40 7.53
CA ALA A 16 20.66 -23.79 6.29
C ALA A 16 19.24 -23.21 6.45
N VAL A 17 18.32 -23.96 7.06
CA VAL A 17 16.96 -23.49 7.34
C VAL A 17 16.97 -22.29 8.29
N ARG A 18 17.77 -22.35 9.37
CA ARG A 18 17.87 -21.26 10.36
C ARG A 18 18.52 -19.99 9.80
N ALA A 19 19.43 -20.12 8.83
CA ALA A 19 20.05 -18.97 8.15
C ALA A 19 19.08 -18.25 7.19
N GLY A 20 18.03 -18.94 6.74
CA GLY A 20 17.00 -18.38 5.87
C GLY A 20 16.20 -17.28 6.57
N ASN A 21 15.74 -16.31 5.79
CA ASN A 21 14.82 -15.24 6.20
C ASN A 21 13.76 -15.01 5.12
N VAL A 22 12.82 -14.10 5.39
CA VAL A 22 11.70 -13.82 4.47
C VAL A 22 12.21 -13.41 3.08
N ALA A 23 13.22 -12.54 3.00
CA ALA A 23 13.77 -12.09 1.72
C ALA A 23 14.41 -13.24 0.93
N SER A 24 15.16 -14.13 1.58
CA SER A 24 15.78 -15.27 0.89
C SER A 24 14.73 -16.24 0.35
N ILE A 25 13.69 -16.56 1.12
CA ILE A 25 12.70 -17.54 0.68
C ILE A 25 11.80 -16.99 -0.45
N LYS A 26 11.53 -15.68 -0.50
CA LYS A 26 10.76 -15.07 -1.61
C LYS A 26 11.45 -15.20 -2.97
N THR A 27 12.74 -15.50 -3.01
CA THR A 27 13.47 -15.73 -4.27
C THR A 27 13.41 -17.19 -4.76
N MET A 28 12.88 -18.09 -3.93
CA MET A 28 12.74 -19.50 -4.24
C MET A 28 11.45 -19.77 -5.02
N LEU A 29 11.44 -20.83 -5.80
CA LEU A 29 10.25 -21.31 -6.49
C LEU A 29 9.30 -22.03 -5.53
N PRO A 30 7.98 -22.03 -5.80
CA PRO A 30 7.00 -22.70 -4.93
C PRO A 30 7.31 -24.17 -4.61
N GLY A 31 7.88 -24.92 -5.57
CA GLY A 31 8.28 -26.31 -5.37
C GLY A 31 9.51 -26.49 -4.47
N GLU A 32 10.37 -25.48 -4.35
CA GLU A 32 11.59 -25.55 -3.54
C GLU A 32 11.28 -25.48 -2.04
N HIS A 33 10.18 -24.81 -1.65
CA HIS A 33 9.74 -24.77 -0.25
C HIS A 33 9.38 -26.15 0.30
N GLN A 34 8.65 -26.94 -0.50
CA GLN A 34 8.32 -28.32 -0.15
C GLN A 34 9.58 -29.18 -0.09
N GLN A 35 10.54 -28.94 -1.00
CA GLN A 35 11.81 -29.65 -1.02
C GLN A 35 12.63 -29.40 0.25
N VAL A 36 12.69 -28.16 0.75
CA VAL A 36 13.40 -27.83 2.01
C VAL A 36 12.84 -28.64 3.19
N LEU A 37 11.51 -28.66 3.35
CA LEU A 37 10.87 -29.41 4.43
C LEU A 37 11.04 -30.93 4.27
N SER A 38 10.97 -31.42 3.04
CA SER A 38 11.17 -32.84 2.73
C SER A 38 12.62 -33.28 2.96
N ASN A 39 13.60 -32.46 2.59
CA ASN A 39 15.02 -32.72 2.84
C ASN A 39 15.29 -32.80 4.33
N LEU A 40 14.81 -31.82 5.09
CA LEU A 40 14.99 -31.80 6.54
C LEU A 40 14.39 -33.04 7.22
N GLN A 41 13.21 -33.50 6.78
CA GLN A 41 12.62 -34.74 7.28
C GLN A 41 13.45 -35.97 6.86
N SER A 42 13.79 -36.10 5.58
CA SER A 42 14.57 -37.23 5.08
C SER A 42 15.92 -37.36 5.78
N ARG A 43 16.63 -36.24 6.01
CA ARG A 43 17.91 -36.25 6.74
C ARG A 43 17.77 -36.65 8.20
N PHE A 44 16.64 -36.33 8.81
CA PHE A 44 16.34 -36.78 10.16
C PHE A 44 16.04 -38.29 10.18
N ASP A 45 15.26 -38.79 9.22
CA ASP A 45 14.95 -40.21 9.10
C ASP A 45 16.23 -41.05 8.86
N ASP A 46 17.10 -40.61 7.95
CA ASP A 46 18.43 -41.21 7.69
C ASP A 46 19.25 -41.30 8.99
N PHE A 47 19.31 -40.20 9.76
CA PHE A 47 20.03 -40.17 11.04
C PHE A 47 19.43 -41.11 12.08
N VAL A 48 18.09 -41.17 12.19
CA VAL A 48 17.42 -42.06 13.14
C VAL A 48 17.75 -43.51 12.83
N GLU A 49 17.69 -43.93 11.55
CA GLU A 49 18.06 -45.28 11.10
C GLU A 49 19.52 -45.61 11.48
N ASP A 50 20.47 -44.75 11.10
CA ASP A 50 21.90 -44.98 11.37
C ASP A 50 22.26 -44.94 12.87
N SER A 51 21.46 -44.23 13.68
CA SER A 51 21.74 -44.03 15.11
C SER A 51 21.38 -45.25 15.98
N GLN A 52 20.52 -46.17 15.49
CA GLN A 52 20.01 -47.29 16.31
C GLN A 52 21.13 -48.25 16.77
N GLU A 53 22.15 -48.47 15.94
CA GLU A 53 23.30 -49.33 16.26
C GLU A 53 24.52 -48.54 16.76
N SER A 54 24.37 -47.22 16.92
CA SER A 54 25.48 -46.33 17.29
C SER A 54 25.74 -46.36 18.79
N LYS A 55 27.03 -46.42 19.18
CA LYS A 55 27.47 -46.19 20.56
C LYS A 55 27.77 -44.72 20.86
N ILE A 56 27.67 -43.86 19.86
CA ILE A 56 28.07 -42.44 19.92
C ILE A 56 26.87 -41.57 20.33
N PHE A 57 25.69 -41.86 19.76
CA PHE A 57 24.48 -41.09 20.01
C PHE A 57 23.57 -41.87 20.96
N THR A 58 22.98 -41.14 21.92
CA THR A 58 22.00 -41.66 22.85
C THR A 58 20.59 -41.36 22.39
N SER A 59 19.59 -42.03 22.95
CA SER A 59 18.18 -41.72 22.71
C SER A 59 17.82 -40.27 23.09
N SER A 60 18.54 -39.67 24.04
CA SER A 60 18.38 -38.26 24.41
C SER A 60 18.86 -37.32 23.30
N ASP A 61 19.96 -37.65 22.61
CA ASP A 61 20.50 -36.86 21.51
C ASP A 61 19.54 -36.90 20.31
N THR A 62 18.99 -38.08 20.00
CA THR A 62 17.97 -38.24 18.96
C THR A 62 16.72 -37.42 19.27
N ALA A 63 16.23 -37.47 20.51
CA ALA A 63 15.07 -36.68 20.95
C ALA A 63 15.34 -35.16 20.97
N GLN A 64 16.59 -34.74 21.17
CA GLN A 64 16.97 -33.33 21.02
C GLN A 64 16.94 -32.91 19.55
N LEU A 65 17.55 -33.68 18.66
CA LEU A 65 17.58 -33.38 17.22
C LEU A 65 16.18 -33.38 16.62
N GLU A 66 15.30 -34.28 17.04
CA GLU A 66 13.89 -34.27 16.64
C GLU A 66 13.20 -32.96 17.00
N ARG A 67 13.41 -32.47 18.23
CA ARG A 67 12.88 -31.16 18.67
C ARG A 67 13.45 -30.03 17.82
N GLU A 68 14.74 -30.05 17.52
CA GLU A 68 15.38 -29.02 16.69
C GLU A 68 14.85 -29.01 15.26
N VAL A 69 14.63 -30.19 14.66
CA VAL A 69 13.99 -30.35 13.35
C VAL A 69 12.58 -29.78 13.36
N ASN A 70 11.79 -30.11 14.38
CA ASN A 70 10.42 -29.61 14.51
C ASN A 70 10.37 -28.08 14.67
N ILE A 71 11.28 -27.50 15.45
CA ILE A 71 11.44 -26.05 15.57
C ILE A 71 11.80 -25.44 14.21
N CYS A 72 12.72 -26.04 13.45
CA CYS A 72 13.10 -25.53 12.13
C CYS A 72 11.95 -25.58 11.12
N LYS A 73 11.13 -26.64 11.13
CA LYS A 73 9.92 -26.73 10.31
C LYS A 73 8.92 -25.63 10.68
N GLN A 74 8.67 -25.42 11.97
CA GLN A 74 7.77 -24.36 12.44
C GLN A 74 8.30 -22.98 12.03
N TYR A 75 9.60 -22.73 12.22
CA TYR A 75 10.25 -21.49 11.79
C TYR A 75 10.06 -21.25 10.29
N TYR A 76 10.33 -22.25 9.46
CA TYR A 76 10.18 -22.14 8.01
C TYR A 76 8.72 -21.88 7.60
N GLN A 77 7.76 -22.53 8.25
CA GLN A 77 6.33 -22.25 8.03
C GLN A 77 5.94 -20.82 8.40
N GLU A 78 6.48 -20.27 9.50
CA GLU A 78 6.25 -18.87 9.86
C GLU A 78 6.92 -17.89 8.88
N LEU A 79 8.08 -18.24 8.33
CA LEU A 79 8.69 -17.48 7.23
C LEU A 79 7.76 -17.44 6.01
N LEU A 80 7.20 -18.58 5.60
CA LEU A 80 6.27 -18.65 4.46
C LEU A 80 5.04 -17.76 4.67
N LYS A 81 4.39 -17.85 5.84
CA LYS A 81 3.26 -16.98 6.19
C LYS A 81 3.63 -15.49 6.19
N SER A 82 4.85 -15.18 6.62
CA SER A 82 5.34 -13.79 6.64
C SER A 82 5.60 -13.28 5.22
N ALA A 83 6.16 -14.12 4.35
CA ALA A 83 6.36 -13.81 2.94
C ALA A 83 5.03 -13.54 2.21
N GLU A 84 4.04 -14.41 2.40
CA GLU A 84 2.68 -14.24 1.86
C GLU A 84 2.03 -12.95 2.35
N ARG A 85 2.18 -12.64 3.66
CA ARG A 85 1.66 -11.40 4.23
C ARG A 85 2.32 -10.17 3.62
N GLU A 86 3.64 -10.14 3.51
CA GLU A 86 4.36 -9.03 2.90
C GLU A 86 3.96 -8.81 1.43
N GLU A 87 3.78 -9.90 0.66
CA GLU A 87 3.32 -9.82 -0.73
C GLU A 87 1.91 -9.24 -0.82
N GLN A 88 1.00 -9.67 0.06
CA GLN A 88 -0.35 -9.13 0.12
C GLN A 88 -0.35 -7.64 0.51
N GLU A 89 0.45 -7.25 1.50
CA GLU A 89 0.61 -5.85 1.91
C GLU A 89 1.18 -4.99 0.78
N GLU A 90 2.15 -5.50 0.01
CA GLU A 90 2.72 -4.82 -1.15
C GLU A 90 1.69 -4.64 -2.27
N SER A 91 0.87 -5.66 -2.54
CA SER A 91 -0.23 -5.59 -3.51
C SER A 91 -1.27 -4.52 -3.12
N ILE A 92 -1.69 -4.50 -1.86
CA ILE A 92 -2.62 -3.50 -1.33
C ILE A 92 -2.00 -2.09 -1.42
N TYR A 93 -0.74 -1.94 -1.00
CA TYR A 93 -0.03 -0.67 -1.12
C TYR A 93 0.00 -0.18 -2.57
N ASN A 94 0.36 -1.05 -3.52
CA ASN A 94 0.44 -0.72 -4.94
C ASN A 94 -0.92 -0.28 -5.52
N LEU A 95 -2.00 -0.94 -5.09
CA LEU A 95 -3.36 -0.52 -5.44
C LEU A 95 -3.65 0.87 -4.89
N TYR A 96 -3.46 1.09 -3.59
CA TYR A 96 -3.86 2.35 -2.94
C TYR A 96 -3.02 3.53 -3.39
N ILE A 97 -1.70 3.36 -3.55
CA ILE A 97 -0.84 4.44 -4.07
C ILE A 97 -1.23 4.81 -5.50
N SER A 98 -1.70 3.86 -6.31
CA SER A 98 -2.19 4.15 -7.67
C SER A 98 -3.50 4.94 -7.67
N GLU A 99 -4.44 4.60 -6.78
CA GLU A 99 -5.69 5.35 -6.61
C GLU A 99 -5.41 6.78 -6.11
N VAL A 100 -4.54 6.94 -5.10
CA VAL A 100 -4.11 8.25 -4.58
C VAL A 100 -3.47 9.11 -5.67
N ARG A 101 -2.58 8.52 -6.49
CA ARG A 101 -1.94 9.23 -7.61
C ARG A 101 -2.93 9.63 -8.70
N ASN A 102 -3.91 8.78 -9.00
CA ASN A 102 -4.95 9.11 -9.98
C ASN A 102 -5.80 10.30 -9.51
N ILE A 103 -6.24 10.31 -8.23
CA ILE A 103 -6.97 11.43 -7.66
C ILE A 103 -6.12 12.71 -7.70
N ARG A 104 -4.82 12.61 -7.36
CA ARG A 104 -3.89 13.74 -7.43
C ARG A 104 -3.83 14.36 -8.83
N LEU A 105 -3.68 13.54 -9.86
CA LEU A 105 -3.61 14.02 -11.25
C LEU A 105 -4.91 14.71 -11.70
N GLN A 106 -6.07 14.16 -11.32
CA GLN A 106 -7.36 14.78 -11.65
C GLN A 106 -7.57 16.09 -10.89
N LEU A 107 -7.13 16.16 -9.63
CA LEU A 107 -7.17 17.37 -8.83
C LEU A 107 -6.25 18.46 -9.40
N GLU A 108 -5.02 18.12 -9.81
CA GLU A 108 -4.08 19.03 -10.47
C GLU A 108 -4.70 19.62 -11.76
N SER A 109 -5.40 18.80 -12.55
CA SER A 109 -6.12 19.28 -13.74
C SER A 109 -7.25 20.26 -13.40
N CYS A 110 -8.00 20.00 -12.31
CA CYS A 110 -9.03 20.92 -11.82
C CYS A 110 -8.39 22.24 -11.35
N GLU A 111 -7.27 22.17 -10.63
CA GLU A 111 -6.54 23.34 -10.15
C GLU A 111 -6.02 24.19 -11.31
N GLU A 112 -5.43 23.59 -12.35
CA GLU A 112 -4.94 24.31 -13.53
C GLU A 112 -6.07 25.07 -14.23
N ARG A 113 -7.21 24.40 -14.46
CA ARG A 113 -8.41 25.01 -15.06
C ARG A 113 -8.93 26.17 -14.20
N LEU A 114 -8.99 26.00 -12.89
CA LEU A 114 -9.44 27.02 -11.95
C LEU A 114 -8.50 28.24 -11.96
N ILE A 115 -7.19 28.02 -11.88
CA ILE A 115 -6.18 29.09 -11.92
C ILE A 115 -6.30 29.87 -13.23
N ARG A 116 -6.47 29.18 -14.36
CA ARG A 116 -6.65 29.82 -15.68
C ARG A 116 -7.90 30.71 -15.71
N GLN A 117 -9.03 30.21 -15.19
CA GLN A 117 -10.27 30.98 -15.11
C GLN A 117 -10.14 32.22 -14.21
N ILE A 118 -9.49 32.08 -13.05
CA ILE A 118 -9.23 33.19 -12.12
C ILE A 118 -8.36 34.26 -12.76
N ARG A 119 -7.35 33.86 -13.54
CA ARG A 119 -6.39 34.78 -14.16
C ARG A 119 -6.90 35.45 -15.44
N THR A 120 -7.95 34.93 -16.06
CA THR A 120 -8.53 35.51 -17.27
C THR A 120 -9.43 36.69 -16.89
N PRO A 121 -9.13 37.94 -17.30
CA PRO A 121 -9.99 39.10 -17.02
C PRO A 121 -11.38 38.93 -17.62
N MET A 122 -12.39 39.56 -17.04
CA MET A 122 -13.74 39.68 -17.61
C MET A 122 -13.95 41.09 -18.12
N GLU A 123 -14.72 41.22 -19.20
CA GLU A 123 -15.17 42.54 -19.67
C GLU A 123 -16.21 43.13 -18.70
N ARG A 124 -16.11 44.45 -18.45
CA ARG A 124 -16.80 45.10 -17.32
C ARG A 124 -18.33 45.15 -17.42
N ASP A 125 -18.90 44.94 -18.61
CA ASP A 125 -20.34 45.01 -18.87
C ASP A 125 -20.90 43.74 -19.51
N ASP A 126 -20.14 42.64 -19.53
CA ASP A 126 -20.59 41.39 -20.16
C ASP A 126 -21.31 40.47 -19.16
N LEU A 127 -22.63 40.67 -19.05
CA LEU A 127 -23.50 39.82 -18.23
C LEU A 127 -23.53 38.37 -18.73
N HIS A 128 -23.43 38.14 -20.04
CA HIS A 128 -23.47 36.80 -20.62
C HIS A 128 -22.20 36.01 -20.29
N GLU A 129 -21.03 36.63 -20.39
CA GLU A 129 -19.75 36.06 -19.95
C GLU A 129 -19.79 35.72 -18.45
N SER A 130 -20.36 36.60 -17.62
CA SER A 130 -20.53 36.36 -16.19
C SER A 130 -21.37 35.12 -15.89
N VAL A 131 -22.53 34.97 -16.54
CA VAL A 131 -23.40 33.79 -16.39
C VAL A 131 -22.69 32.53 -16.89
N PHE A 132 -21.98 32.61 -18.02
CA PHE A 132 -21.23 31.49 -18.56
C PHE A 132 -20.14 31.00 -17.60
N ARG A 133 -19.32 31.92 -17.04
CA ARG A 133 -18.28 31.56 -16.08
C ARG A 133 -18.84 30.95 -14.79
N ILE A 134 -20.00 31.42 -14.31
CA ILE A 134 -20.71 30.79 -13.18
C ILE A 134 -21.06 29.34 -13.52
N SER A 135 -21.66 29.08 -14.68
CA SER A 135 -22.03 27.73 -15.11
C SER A 135 -20.81 26.80 -15.22
N GLU A 136 -19.72 27.26 -15.84
CA GLU A 136 -18.48 26.48 -15.95
C GLU A 136 -17.87 26.19 -14.57
N GLN A 137 -17.90 27.17 -13.67
CA GLN A 137 -17.39 26.98 -12.32
C GLN A 137 -18.28 26.04 -11.48
N GLU A 138 -19.60 26.04 -11.69
CA GLU A 138 -20.51 25.08 -11.05
C GLU A 138 -20.27 23.64 -11.55
N LYS A 139 -19.88 23.45 -12.82
CA LYS A 139 -19.46 22.13 -13.32
C LYS A 139 -18.16 21.69 -12.65
N LEU A 140 -17.15 22.56 -12.61
CA LEU A 140 -15.87 22.27 -11.94
C LEU A 140 -16.08 21.94 -10.46
N LYS A 141 -16.97 22.65 -9.76
CA LYS A 141 -17.30 22.35 -8.36
C LYS A 141 -17.88 20.94 -8.18
N LYS A 142 -18.77 20.51 -9.09
CA LYS A 142 -19.30 19.13 -9.06
C LYS A 142 -18.22 18.07 -9.32
N GLU A 143 -17.24 18.38 -10.19
CA GLU A 143 -16.07 17.51 -10.38
C GLU A 143 -15.25 17.40 -9.09
N LEU A 144 -14.99 18.52 -8.41
CA LEU A 144 -14.30 18.55 -7.11
C LEU A 144 -15.06 17.82 -6.01
N ASP A 145 -16.40 17.94 -5.95
CA ASP A 145 -17.23 17.23 -4.99
C ASP A 145 -17.06 15.71 -5.14
N ARG A 146 -17.11 15.20 -6.38
CA ARG A 146 -16.87 13.77 -6.67
C ARG A 146 -15.47 13.32 -6.28
N LEU A 147 -14.45 14.10 -6.66
CA LEU A 147 -13.06 13.80 -6.28
C LEU A 147 -12.86 13.80 -4.76
N LYS A 148 -13.61 14.63 -4.03
CA LYS A 148 -13.57 14.68 -2.56
C LYS A 148 -14.20 13.44 -1.95
N ASP A 149 -15.30 12.96 -2.52
CA ASP A 149 -15.94 11.71 -2.10
C ASP A 149 -15.01 10.52 -2.38
N ASP A 150 -14.42 10.44 -3.58
CA ASP A 150 -13.44 9.40 -3.94
C ASP A 150 -12.21 9.43 -3.01
N LEU A 151 -11.72 10.63 -2.69
CA LEU A 151 -10.62 10.83 -1.74
C LEU A 151 -11.00 10.36 -0.33
N GLY A 152 -12.23 10.62 0.11
CA GLY A 152 -12.76 10.08 1.38
C GLY A 152 -12.73 8.56 1.39
N GLY A 153 -13.22 7.92 0.32
CA GLY A 153 -13.24 6.47 0.19
C GLY A 153 -11.86 5.82 0.25
N ILE A 154 -10.86 6.39 -0.45
CA ILE A 154 -9.49 5.85 -0.37
C ILE A 154 -8.81 6.19 0.97
N THR A 155 -9.17 7.31 1.62
CA THR A 155 -8.66 7.65 2.95
C THR A 155 -9.08 6.60 3.97
N ASP A 156 -10.35 6.21 3.98
CA ASP A 156 -10.87 5.19 4.89
C ASP A 156 -10.17 3.84 4.69
N LYS A 157 -10.00 3.41 3.43
CA LYS A 157 -9.25 2.19 3.07
C LYS A 157 -7.79 2.25 3.53
N CYS A 158 -7.14 3.40 3.38
CA CYS A 158 -5.75 3.60 3.81
C CYS A 158 -5.63 3.52 5.33
N GLU A 159 -6.53 4.14 6.09
CA GLU A 159 -6.50 4.08 7.56
C GLU A 159 -6.73 2.66 8.08
N GLU A 160 -7.62 1.89 7.45
CA GLU A 160 -7.77 0.46 7.75
C GLU A 160 -6.46 -0.29 7.51
N PHE A 161 -5.83 -0.12 6.34
CA PHE A 161 -4.54 -0.74 6.03
C PHE A 161 -3.44 -0.33 7.02
N PHE A 162 -3.39 0.94 7.42
CA PHE A 162 -2.40 1.41 8.41
C PHE A 162 -2.58 0.76 9.78
N SER A 163 -3.82 0.45 10.17
CA SER A 163 -4.11 -0.24 11.42
C SER A 163 -3.70 -1.72 11.38
N GLN A 164 -3.91 -2.39 10.24
CA GLN A 164 -3.64 -3.81 10.07
C GLN A 164 -2.15 -4.10 9.79
N ALA A 165 -1.49 -3.22 9.04
CA ALA A 165 -0.12 -3.36 8.57
C ALA A 165 0.82 -2.33 9.22
N ALA A 166 0.62 -2.01 10.50
CA ALA A 166 1.36 -0.93 11.19
C ALA A 166 2.89 -1.10 11.18
N GLY A 167 3.39 -2.33 11.05
CA GLY A 167 4.83 -2.64 10.92
C GLY A 167 5.37 -2.62 9.49
N SER A 168 4.50 -2.43 8.49
CA SER A 168 4.88 -2.48 7.08
C SER A 168 5.70 -1.25 6.68
N PRO A 169 6.83 -1.41 5.97
CA PRO A 169 7.71 -0.29 5.60
C PRO A 169 7.07 0.67 4.58
N SER A 170 5.98 0.26 3.92
CA SER A 170 5.26 1.05 2.91
C SER A 170 4.30 2.09 3.52
N VAL A 171 3.85 1.88 4.76
CA VAL A 171 2.85 2.71 5.44
C VAL A 171 3.26 4.18 5.55
N PRO A 172 4.48 4.55 5.98
CA PRO A 172 4.87 5.96 6.09
C PRO A 172 4.78 6.71 4.75
N THR A 173 5.19 6.06 3.66
CA THR A 173 5.17 6.64 2.31
C THR A 173 3.74 6.88 1.84
N LEU A 174 2.86 5.86 1.94
CA LEU A 174 1.46 6.00 1.53
C LEU A 174 0.74 7.08 2.35
N ARG A 175 0.98 7.10 3.67
CA ARG A 175 0.41 8.12 4.58
C ARG A 175 0.84 9.53 4.19
N SER A 176 2.12 9.72 3.84
CA SER A 176 2.62 11.03 3.41
C SER A 176 1.95 11.49 2.11
N GLU A 177 1.89 10.63 1.09
CA GLU A 177 1.27 10.93 -0.21
C GLU A 177 -0.22 11.24 -0.06
N LEU A 178 -0.95 10.43 0.72
CA LEU A 178 -2.37 10.65 1.00
C LEU A 178 -2.61 12.02 1.67
N ASN A 179 -1.82 12.37 2.68
CA ASN A 179 -1.94 13.64 3.39
C ASN A 179 -1.71 14.84 2.47
N ILE A 180 -0.74 14.75 1.56
CA ILE A 180 -0.50 15.81 0.56
C ILE A 180 -1.74 16.00 -0.32
N VAL A 181 -2.35 14.92 -0.81
CA VAL A 181 -3.55 15.00 -1.65
C VAL A 181 -4.75 15.57 -0.87
N ILE A 182 -4.91 15.20 0.40
CA ILE A 182 -5.95 15.77 1.30
C ILE A 182 -5.76 17.28 1.47
N GLN A 183 -4.53 17.73 1.71
CA GLN A 183 -4.22 19.16 1.85
C GLN A 183 -4.51 19.91 0.55
N ASN A 184 -4.05 19.39 -0.59
CA ASN A 184 -4.30 19.98 -1.90
C ASN A 184 -5.79 20.04 -2.22
N MET A 185 -6.55 18.98 -1.91
CA MET A 185 -8.00 18.95 -2.12
C MET A 185 -8.68 20.08 -1.34
N ASN A 186 -8.34 20.24 -0.07
CA ASN A 186 -8.89 21.31 0.76
C ASN A 186 -8.54 22.71 0.21
N GLN A 187 -7.31 22.90 -0.26
CA GLN A 187 -6.87 24.16 -0.88
C GLN A 187 -7.66 24.47 -2.15
N VAL A 188 -7.70 23.55 -3.11
CA VAL A 188 -8.40 23.73 -4.40
C VAL A 188 -9.90 23.93 -4.19
N TYR A 189 -10.50 23.17 -3.28
CA TYR A 189 -11.92 23.30 -2.93
C TYR A 189 -12.25 24.67 -2.33
N SER A 190 -11.38 25.17 -1.45
CA SER A 190 -11.49 26.51 -0.86
C SER A 190 -11.37 27.61 -1.94
N MET A 191 -10.35 27.51 -2.80
CA MET A 191 -10.17 28.43 -3.94
C MET A 191 -11.41 28.45 -4.86
N SER A 192 -11.94 27.27 -5.18
CA SER A 192 -13.13 27.11 -6.02
C SER A 192 -14.37 27.77 -5.41
N SER A 193 -14.56 27.59 -4.10
CA SER A 193 -15.68 28.17 -3.35
C SER A 193 -15.58 29.70 -3.26
N ILE A 194 -14.39 30.24 -2.97
CA ILE A 194 -14.17 31.69 -2.97
C ILE A 194 -14.40 32.29 -4.37
N TYR A 195 -13.94 31.60 -5.42
CA TYR A 195 -14.08 32.09 -6.78
C TYR A 195 -15.54 32.14 -7.26
N ILE A 196 -16.33 31.10 -6.98
CA ILE A 196 -17.76 31.11 -7.36
C ILE A 196 -18.54 32.21 -6.63
N ASP A 197 -18.23 32.47 -5.36
CA ASP A 197 -18.89 33.54 -4.58
C ASP A 197 -18.56 34.93 -5.16
N LYS A 198 -17.31 35.14 -5.59
CA LYS A 198 -16.90 36.35 -6.30
C LYS A 198 -17.65 36.50 -7.63
N LEU A 199 -17.74 35.44 -8.44
CA LEU A 199 -18.48 35.46 -9.71
C LEU A 199 -19.96 35.81 -9.49
N LYS A 200 -20.61 35.20 -8.50
CA LYS A 200 -22.01 35.48 -8.15
C LYS A 200 -22.21 36.93 -7.69
N THR A 201 -21.27 37.47 -6.92
CA THR A 201 -21.29 38.87 -6.49
C THR A 201 -21.18 39.83 -7.68
N VAL A 202 -20.22 39.59 -8.59
CA VAL A 202 -20.06 40.38 -9.82
C VAL A 202 -21.34 40.31 -10.67
N ASN A 203 -21.91 39.12 -10.86
CA ASN A 203 -23.14 38.94 -11.64
C ASN A 203 -24.32 39.75 -11.08
N LEU A 204 -24.46 39.79 -9.75
CA LEU A 204 -25.51 40.59 -9.10
C LEU A 204 -25.32 42.10 -9.35
N VAL A 205 -24.08 42.59 -9.25
CA VAL A 205 -23.75 43.99 -9.54
C VAL A 205 -24.08 44.33 -11.00
N LEU A 206 -23.68 43.48 -11.96
CA LEU A 206 -23.96 43.68 -13.39
C LEU A 206 -25.47 43.72 -13.70
N LYS A 207 -26.26 42.84 -13.07
CA LYS A 207 -27.73 42.86 -13.22
C LYS A 207 -28.34 44.17 -12.72
N ASN A 208 -27.83 44.71 -11.61
CA ASN A 208 -28.32 45.96 -11.05
C ASN A 208 -27.90 47.19 -11.89
N THR A 209 -26.71 47.20 -12.47
CA THR A 209 -26.25 48.31 -13.34
C THR A 209 -26.95 48.31 -14.70
N GLN A 210 -27.27 47.15 -15.26
CA GLN A 210 -28.03 47.05 -16.52
C GLN A 210 -29.54 47.26 -16.31
N GLY A 211 -30.09 46.83 -15.18
CA GLY A 211 -31.51 47.02 -14.84
C GLY A 211 -31.88 48.44 -14.37
N GLY A 212 -30.91 49.25 -13.94
CA GLY A 212 -31.11 50.65 -13.53
C GLY A 212 -31.09 51.67 -14.67
N ASN A 213 -30.84 51.23 -15.91
CA ASN A 213 -30.82 52.07 -17.12
C ASN A 213 -32.12 51.96 -17.96
N HIS A 214 -33.22 51.52 -17.35
CA HIS A 214 -34.56 51.47 -17.95
C HIS A 214 -35.56 52.27 -17.14
#